data_AF-A0A7Y4Y261-F1
#
_entry.id   AF-A0A7Y4Y261-F1
#
_cell.length_a   1.000
_cell.length_b   1.000
_cell.length_c   1.000
_cell.angle_alpha   90.00
_cell.angle_beta   90.00
_cell.angle_gamma   90.00
#
_symmetry.space_group_name_H-M   'P 1'
#
loop_
_entity.id
_entity.type
_entity.pdbx_description
1 polymer ?
#
loop_
_entity_poly.entity_id
_entity_poly.type
_entity_poly.pdbx_seq_one_letter_code
_entity_poly.pdbx_strand_id
1 'polypeptide(L)'
;MDYSEFVAVIGDRKTPELKDFERVSIFANTADKDVLWTALGNGGIHPIYQALVVQALHRRLIEALEREQAQQRKLEEDARNEAVKDPPPRRRSR
;
A
#
# COMPACT_ATOMS: atom_id res chain seq x y z
N MET A 1 6.68 16.38 5.30
CA MET A 1 8.12 16.09 5.30
C MET A 1 8.48 15.63 3.90
N ASP A 2 9.49 16.24 3.31
CA ASP A 2 9.89 15.92 1.94
C ASP A 2 10.85 14.71 1.92
N TYR A 3 10.92 13.94 0.82
CA TYR A 3 11.77 12.74 0.75
C TYR A 3 13.25 13.06 1.07
N SER A 4 13.71 14.22 0.62
CA SER A 4 15.04 14.77 0.88
C SER A 4 15.33 14.94 2.37
N GLU A 5 14.35 15.42 3.15
CA GLU A 5 14.50 15.58 4.60
C GLU A 5 14.58 14.23 5.31
N PHE A 6 13.90 13.22 4.79
CA PHE A 6 13.90 11.87 5.36
C PHE A 6 15.22 11.15 5.09
N VAL A 7 15.77 11.27 3.87
CA VAL A 7 17.10 10.74 3.53
C VAL A 7 18.20 11.37 4.41
N ALA A 8 18.08 12.64 4.77
CA ALA A 8 19.02 13.29 5.68
C ALA A 8 19.01 12.70 7.10
N VAL A 9 17.86 12.26 7.60
CA VAL A 9 17.74 11.54 8.90
C VAL A 9 18.36 10.13 8.81
N ILE A 10 18.31 9.51 7.63
CA ILE A 10 18.81 8.16 7.38
C ILE A 10 20.33 8.12 7.18
N GLY A 11 20.91 9.14 6.55
CA GLY A 11 22.33 9.17 6.25
C GLY A 11 23.23 9.18 7.50
N ASP A 12 22.68 9.60 8.63
CA ASP A 12 23.42 9.73 9.89
C ASP A 12 23.18 8.51 10.79
N ARG A 13 24.22 7.67 10.97
CA ARG A 13 24.19 6.49 11.87
C ARG A 13 24.28 6.87 13.35
N LYS A 14 23.77 8.04 13.74
CA LYS A 14 23.77 8.51 15.12
C LYS A 14 22.64 7.85 15.93
N THR A 15 22.75 7.97 17.26
CA THR A 15 21.72 7.49 18.20
C THR A 15 20.36 8.10 17.86
N PRO A 16 19.27 7.30 17.80
CA PRO A 16 17.95 7.79 17.45
C PRO A 16 17.46 8.83 18.46
N GLU A 17 17.05 10.00 17.96
CA GLU A 17 16.46 11.07 18.76
C GLU A 17 14.92 11.02 18.70
N LEU A 18 14.26 11.58 19.73
CA LEU A 18 12.79 11.58 19.81
C LEU A 18 12.15 12.36 18.65
N LYS A 19 12.79 13.46 18.23
CA LYS A 19 12.35 14.29 17.09
C LYS A 19 12.45 13.54 15.76
N ASP A 20 13.46 12.68 15.62
CA ASP A 20 13.65 11.87 14.41
C ASP A 20 12.59 10.77 14.31
N PHE A 21 12.17 10.21 15.45
CA PHE A 21 11.08 9.24 15.49
C PHE A 21 9.74 9.83 15.01
N GLU A 22 9.36 11.01 15.48
CA GLU A 22 8.14 11.68 15.03
C GLU A 22 8.17 11.97 13.53
N ARG A 23 9.31 12.44 13.02
CA ARG A 23 9.51 12.74 11.60
C ARG A 23 9.40 11.47 10.74
N VAL A 24 10.07 10.39 11.13
CA VAL A 24 10.01 9.09 10.45
C VAL A 24 8.59 8.52 10.50
N SER A 25 7.89 8.66 11.63
CA SER A 25 6.51 8.20 11.79
C SER A 25 5.55 8.95 10.86
N ILE A 26 5.68 10.28 10.75
CA ILE A 26 4.90 11.09 9.81
C ILE A 26 5.18 10.62 8.38
N PHE A 27 6.46 10.51 8.01
CA PHE A 27 6.86 10.04 6.69
C PHE A 27 6.29 8.66 6.37
N ALA A 28 6.42 7.69 7.28
CA ALA A 28 5.91 6.33 7.11
C ALA A 28 4.40 6.30 6.86
N ASN A 29 3.63 7.19 7.50
CA ASN A 29 2.18 7.25 7.33
C ASN A 29 1.74 8.03 6.08
N THR A 30 2.49 9.03 5.64
CA THR A 30 2.07 9.91 4.53
C THR A 30 2.69 9.56 3.19
N ALA A 31 3.84 8.88 3.17
CA ALA A 31 4.55 8.57 1.93
C ALA A 31 3.84 7.48 1.11
N ASP A 32 3.99 7.60 -0.21
CA ASP A 32 3.53 6.60 -1.16
C ASP A 32 4.41 5.35 -1.12
N LYS A 33 3.85 4.24 -1.62
CA LYS A 33 4.51 2.93 -1.67
C LYS A 33 5.90 3.00 -2.32
N ASP A 34 6.05 3.68 -3.44
CA ASP A 34 7.32 3.71 -4.19
C ASP A 34 8.40 4.52 -3.45
N VAL A 35 7.98 5.56 -2.74
CA VAL A 35 8.84 6.39 -1.90
C VAL A 35 9.33 5.59 -0.69
N LEU A 36 8.45 4.80 -0.06
CA LEU A 36 8.80 3.88 1.03
C LEU A 36 9.75 2.76 0.56
N TRP A 37 9.55 2.23 -0.65
CA TRP A 37 10.45 1.23 -1.25
C TRP A 37 11.85 1.79 -1.51
N THR A 38 11.92 2.99 -2.08
CA THR A 38 13.20 3.66 -2.37
C THR A 38 13.94 3.99 -1.08
N ALA A 39 13.21 4.45 -0.05
CA ALA A 39 13.74 4.63 1.29
C ALA A 39 14.40 3.35 1.84
N LEU A 40 13.70 2.21 1.78
CA LEU A 40 14.20 0.93 2.29
C LEU A 40 15.47 0.45 1.58
N GLY A 41 15.61 0.74 0.29
CA GLY A 41 16.78 0.38 -0.52
C GLY A 41 18.03 1.21 -0.24
N ASN A 42 17.90 2.38 0.37
CA ASN A 42 19.05 3.22 0.72
C ASN A 42 19.71 2.70 2.02
N GLY A 43 20.94 2.20 1.87
CA GLY A 43 21.77 1.77 3.01
C GLY A 43 22.04 2.95 3.95
N GLY A 44 21.74 2.79 5.23
CA GLY A 44 21.92 3.85 6.23
C GLY A 44 20.83 3.88 7.29
N ILE A 45 19.66 3.31 7.02
CA ILE A 45 18.52 3.38 7.94
C ILE A 45 18.85 2.69 9.26
N HIS A 46 18.68 3.42 10.37
CA HIS A 46 18.75 2.83 11.70
C HIS A 46 17.67 1.75 11.86
N PRO A 47 17.97 0.56 12.41
CA PRO A 47 17.03 -0.58 12.43
C PRO A 47 15.64 -0.26 13.00
N ILE A 48 15.56 0.62 14.00
CA ILE A 48 14.29 1.08 14.59
C ILE A 48 13.39 1.76 13.55
N TYR A 49 13.96 2.63 12.71
CA TYR A 49 13.22 3.33 11.66
C TYR A 49 12.92 2.41 10.47
N GLN A 50 13.78 1.42 10.22
CA GLN A 50 13.55 0.40 9.20
C GLN A 50 12.26 -0.37 9.48
N ALA A 51 12.03 -0.78 10.73
CA ALA A 51 10.81 -1.49 11.10
C ALA A 51 9.54 -0.66 10.82
N LEU A 52 9.56 0.64 11.11
CA LEU A 52 8.43 1.53 10.84
C LEU A 52 8.14 1.67 9.34
N VAL A 53 9.18 1.85 8.53
CA VAL A 53 9.04 1.96 7.06
C VAL A 53 8.51 0.64 6.47
N VAL A 54 9.00 -0.51 6.95
CA VAL A 54 8.52 -1.83 6.53
C VAL A 54 7.04 -2.03 6.89
N GLN A 55 6.65 -1.68 8.11
CA GLN A 55 5.25 -1.79 8.55
C GLN A 55 4.32 -0.92 7.70
N ALA A 56 4.73 0.31 7.40
CA ALA A 56 3.99 1.20 6.52
C ALA A 56 3.86 0.61 5.10
N LEU A 57 4.96 0.08 4.55
CA LEU A 57 4.96 -0.54 3.23
C LEU A 57 4.00 -1.74 3.17
N HIS A 58 4.04 -2.63 4.16
CA HIS A 58 3.12 -3.76 4.26
C HIS A 58 1.67 -3.31 4.30
N ARG A 59 1.36 -2.28 5.10
CA ARG A 59 0.01 -1.73 5.16
C ARG A 59 -0.46 -1.24 3.79
N ARG A 60 0.37 -0.50 3.04
CA ARG A 60 0.02 -0.03 1.69
C ARG A 60 -0.22 -1.17 0.70
N LEU A 61 0.57 -2.23 0.78
CA LEU A 61 0.40 -3.41 -0.06
C LEU A 61 -0.90 -4.15 0.25
N ILE A 62 -1.24 -4.32 1.53
CA ILE A 62 -2.49 -4.95 1.96
C ILE A 62 -3.69 -4.11 1.52
N GLU A 63 -3.68 -2.81 1.78
CA GLU A 63 -4.76 -1.89 1.38
C GLU A 63 -4.99 -1.90 -0.14
N ALA A 64 -3.93 -1.97 -0.94
CA ALA A 64 -4.03 -2.07 -2.39
C ALA A 64 -4.66 -3.40 -2.83
N LEU A 65 -4.24 -4.51 -2.22
CA LEU A 65 -4.73 -5.85 -2.53
C LEU A 65 -6.20 -6.03 -2.13
N GLU A 66 -6.61 -5.49 -0.98
CA GLU A 66 -8.00 -5.49 -0.54
C GLU A 66 -8.91 -4.69 -1.50
N ARG A 67 -8.44 -3.54 -2.01
CA ARG A 67 -9.18 -2.76 -3.01
C ARG A 67 -9.32 -3.52 -4.32
N GLU A 68 -8.26 -4.17 -4.79
CA GLU A 68 -8.29 -4.98 -6.01
C GLU A 68 -9.28 -6.15 -5.88
N GLN A 69 -9.23 -6.88 -4.77
CA GLN A 69 -10.19 -7.96 -4.49
C GLN A 69 -11.63 -7.45 -4.40
N ALA A 70 -11.86 -6.30 -3.79
CA ALA A 70 -13.20 -5.70 -3.72
C ALA A 70 -13.72 -5.30 -5.11
N GLN A 71 -12.85 -4.81 -5.99
CA GLN A 71 -13.21 -4.51 -7.39
C GLN A 71 -13.53 -5.78 -8.18
N GLN A 72 -12.70 -6.83 -8.05
CA GLN A 72 -12.95 -8.11 -8.71
C GLN A 72 -14.29 -8.73 -8.28
N ARG A 73 -14.61 -8.72 -6.98
CA ARG A 73 -15.90 -9.22 -6.48
C ARG A 73 -17.08 -8.46 -7.05
N LYS A 74 -16.99 -7.12 -7.17
CA LYS A 74 -18.04 -6.32 -7.81
C LYS A 74 -18.24 -6.70 -9.27
N LEU A 75 -17.15 -6.85 -10.03
CA LEU A 75 -17.22 -7.25 -11.43
C LEU A 75 -17.83 -8.66 -11.60
N GLU A 76 -17.49 -9.61 -10.73
CA GLU A 76 -18.10 -10.94 -10.73
C GLU A 76 -19.60 -10.90 -10.39
N GLU A 77 -20.00 -10.08 -9.43
CA GLU A 77 -21.39 -9.90 -9.04
C GLU A 77 -22.21 -9.26 -10.17
N ASP A 78 -21.68 -8.23 -10.83
CA ASP A 78 -22.29 -7.60 -11.99
C ASP A 78 -22.45 -8.60 -13.16
N ALA A 79 -21.40 -9.37 -13.47
CA ALA A 79 -21.46 -10.41 -14.51
C ALA A 79 -22.49 -11.51 -14.21
N ARG A 80 -22.62 -11.93 -12.93
CA ARG A 80 -23.67 -12.87 -12.51
C ARG A 80 -25.06 -12.27 -12.66
N ASN A 81 -25.24 -11.02 -12.28
CA ASN A 81 -26.53 -10.32 -12.38
C ASN A 81 -26.96 -10.12 -13.85
N GLU A 82 -26.02 -9.89 -14.77
CA GLU A 82 -26.30 -9.85 -16.21
C GLU A 82 -26.67 -11.22 -16.77
N ALA A 83 -25.95 -12.28 -16.40
CA ALA A 83 -26.26 -13.64 -16.85
C ALA A 83 -27.64 -14.15 -16.38
N VAL A 84 -28.16 -13.63 -15.26
CA VAL A 84 -29.50 -13.96 -14.75
C VAL A 84 -30.61 -13.19 -15.49
N LYS A 85 -30.30 -12.05 -16.12
CA LYS A 85 -31.29 -11.22 -16.83
C LYS A 85 -31.60 -11.68 -18.25
N ASP A 86 -30.73 -12.47 -18.88
CA ASP A 86 -30.99 -13.12 -20.18
C ASP A 86 -31.46 -14.58 -19.97
N PRO A 87 -32.78 -14.85 -19.88
CA PRO A 87 -33.25 -16.23 -19.90
C PRO A 87 -32.90 -16.88 -21.25
N PRO A 88 -32.45 -18.14 -21.28
CA PRO A 88 -32.15 -18.82 -22.53
C PRO A 88 -33.41 -18.83 -23.42
N PRO A 89 -33.28 -18.61 -24.74
CA PRO A 89 -34.44 -18.52 -25.62
C PRO A 89 -35.22 -19.82 -25.52
N ARG A 90 -36.45 -19.75 -24.98
CA ARG A 90 -37.36 -20.89 -24.91
C ARG A 90 -37.61 -21.37 -26.34
N ARG A 91 -36.91 -22.44 -26.74
CA ARG A 91 -37.24 -23.19 -27.95
C ARG A 91 -38.68 -23.70 -27.78
N ARG A 92 -39.64 -23.02 -28.41
CA ARG A 92 -40.98 -23.56 -28.65
C ARG A 92 -40.80 -24.72 -29.64
N SER A 93 -40.69 -25.94 -29.11
CA SER A 93 -40.92 -27.15 -29.89
C SER A 93 -42.40 -27.19 -30.27
N ARG A 94 -42.65 -27.23 -31.57
CA ARG A 94 -43.94 -27.32 -32.22
C ARG A 94 -44.48 -28.75 -32.16
#